data_AF-A0A8B6FHL7-F1
#
_entry.id   AF-A0A8B6FHL7-F1
#
_cell.length_a   1.000
_cell.length_b   1.000
_cell.length_c   1.000
_cell.angle_alpha   90.00
_cell.angle_beta   90.00
_cell.angle_gamma   90.00
#
_symmetry.space_group_name_H-M   'P 1'
#
loop_
_entity.id
_entity.type
_entity.pdbx_description
1 polymer ?
#
loop_
_entity_poly.entity_id
_entity_poly.type
_entity_poly.pdbx_seq_one_letter_code
_entity_poly.pdbx_strand_id
1 'polypeptide(L)' 'MRVHVFGNSPSPAVATLGLRKAAQASEQEFGSHVTSFVTRDFYVDDGLTSCPTKRKLLSS' A
#
# COMPACT_ATOMS: atom_id res chain seq x y z
N MET A 1 0.52 25.21 12.87
CA MET A 1 1.00 25.16 11.47
C MET A 1 -0.08 24.52 10.62
N ARG A 2 -0.65 25.25 9.65
CA ARG A 2 -1.53 24.71 8.61
C ARG A 2 -0.65 24.29 7.43
N VAL A 3 0.02 23.15 7.56
CA VAL A 3 0.72 22.56 6.42
C VAL A 3 -0.29 21.71 5.67
N HIS A 4 -0.37 21.91 4.36
CA HIS A 4 -1.04 20.99 3.46
C HIS A 4 -0.45 19.61 3.75
N VAL A 5 -1.26 18.65 4.20
CA VAL A 5 -0.77 17.31 4.57
C VAL A 5 0.05 16.74 3.40
N PHE A 6 -0.42 16.95 2.18
CA PHE A 6 0.26 16.62 0.92
C PHE A 6 1.49 17.48 0.50
N GLY A 7 2.10 18.26 1.41
CA GLY A 7 3.28 19.08 1.09
C GLY A 7 4.36 19.06 2.17
N ASN A 8 4.15 18.36 3.27
CA ASN A 8 5.19 18.16 4.28
C ASN A 8 6.03 16.94 3.89
N SER A 9 7.36 17.09 3.75
CA SER A 9 8.27 16.02 3.31
C SER A 9 8.10 14.65 4.00
N PRO A 10 7.71 14.52 5.30
CA PRO A 10 7.44 13.22 5.90
C PRO A 10 6.04 12.64 5.57
N SER A 11 5.11 13.40 4.99
CA SER A 11 3.73 12.94 4.78
C SER A 11 3.63 11.66 3.94
N PRO A 12 4.38 11.48 2.82
CA PRO A 12 4.36 10.21 2.09
C PRO A 12 4.83 9.05 2.97
N ALA A 13 5.92 9.25 3.73
CA ALA A 13 6.48 8.23 4.61
C ALA A 13 5.52 7.85 5.75
N VAL A 14 4.86 8.83 6.36
CA VAL A 14 3.88 8.61 7.44
C VAL A 14 2.64 7.90 6.93
N ALA A 15 2.12 8.28 5.75
CA ALA A 15 0.99 7.61 5.12
C ALA A 15 1.32 6.14 4.80
N THR A 16 2.47 5.88 4.16
CA THR A 16 2.94 4.52 3.86
C THR A 16 3.13 3.70 5.14
N LEU A 17 3.71 4.27 6.20
CA LEU A 17 3.89 3.58 7.47
C LEU A 17 2.55 3.21 8.13
N GLY A 18 1.61 4.15 8.16
CA GLY A 18 0.27 3.93 8.72
C GLY A 18 -0.45 2.80 7.97
N LEU A 19 -0.43 2.85 6.65
CA LEU A 19 -1.07 1.84 5.81
C LEU A 19 -0.45 0.44 5.99
N ARG A 20 0.88 0.34 6.07
CA ARG A 20 1.58 -0.93 6.35
C ARG A 20 1.19 -1.52 7.70
N LYS A 21 1.11 -0.68 8.74
CA LYS A 21 0.68 -1.14 10.08
C LYS A 21 -0.77 -1.61 10.09
N ALA A 22 -1.66 -0.90 9.39
CA ALA A 22 -3.05 -1.30 9.25
C ALA A 22 -3.16 -2.67 8.56
N ALA A 23 -2.49 -2.85 7.41
CA ALA A 23 -2.50 -4.10 6.67
C ALA A 23 -1.96 -5.29 7.49
N GLN A 24 -0.89 -5.08 8.27
CA GLN A 24 -0.36 -6.08 9.19
C GLN A 24 -1.36 -6.46 10.29
N ALA A 25 -2.04 -5.48 10.89
CA ALA A 25 -3.04 -5.73 11.93
C ALA A 25 -4.25 -6.51 11.40
N SER A 26 -4.59 -6.32 10.12
CA SER A 26 -5.72 -6.97 9.46
C SER A 26 -5.33 -8.17 8.60
N GLU A 27 -4.11 -8.71 8.75
CA GLU A 27 -3.61 -9.81 7.91
C GLU A 27 -4.46 -11.09 8.04
N GLN A 28 -5.02 -11.35 9.23
CA GLN A 28 -5.92 -12.50 9.43
C GLN A 28 -7.25 -12.36 8.66
N GLU A 29 -7.69 -11.13 8.41
CA GLU A 29 -8.96 -10.82 7.74
C GLU A 29 -8.80 -10.77 6.21
N PHE A 30 -7.73 -10.14 5.72
CA PHE A 30 -7.53 -9.90 4.28
C PHE A 30 -6.46 -10.80 3.64
N GLY A 31 -5.74 -11.59 4.44
CA GLY A 31 -4.72 -12.53 4.00
C GLY A 31 -3.36 -11.88 3.72
N SER A 32 -2.34 -12.74 3.66
CA SER A 32 -0.93 -12.33 3.50
C SER A 32 -0.62 -11.70 2.14
N HIS A 33 -1.44 -11.97 1.11
CA HIS A 33 -1.29 -11.37 -0.21
C HIS A 33 -1.51 -9.85 -0.17
N VAL A 34 -2.57 -9.40 0.52
CA VAL A 34 -2.88 -7.97 0.66
C VAL A 34 -1.80 -7.25 1.45
N THR A 35 -1.34 -7.83 2.56
CA THR A 35 -0.23 -7.28 3.36
C THR A 35 1.06 -7.17 2.55
N SER A 36 1.37 -8.18 1.73
CA SER A 36 2.54 -8.18 0.85
C SER A 36 2.44 -7.08 -0.22
N PHE A 37 1.29 -6.94 -0.87
CA PHE A 37 1.04 -5.91 -1.87
C PHE A 37 1.20 -4.51 -1.27
N VAL A 38 0.53 -4.21 -0.15
CA VAL A 38 0.64 -2.92 0.54
C VAL A 38 2.07 -2.60 0.97
N THR A 39 2.86 -3.62 1.33
CA THR A 39 4.22 -3.42 1.81
C THR A 39 5.21 -3.18 0.68
N ARG A 40 5.02 -3.82 -0.47
CA ARG A 40 6.05 -3.92 -1.54
C ARG A 40 5.68 -3.20 -2.83
N ASP A 41 4.40 -3.15 -3.13
CA ASP A 41 3.86 -2.80 -4.45
C ASP A 41 2.92 -1.60 -4.38
N PHE A 42 2.81 -0.95 -3.20
CA PHE A 42 1.93 0.19 -2.97
C PHE A 42 2.70 1.40 -2.42
N TYR A 43 2.50 2.57 -3.03
CA TYR A 43 3.13 3.82 -2.64
C TYR A 43 2.10 4.96 -2.61
N VAL A 44 1.82 5.44 -1.40
CA VAL A 44 0.86 6.52 -1.09
C VAL A 44 -0.56 6.19 -1.55
N ASP A 45 -0.85 6.35 -2.83
CA ASP A 45 -2.13 6.11 -3.48
C ASP A 45 -2.00 5.23 -4.75
N ASP A 46 -0.77 4.94 -5.18
CA ASP A 46 -0.47 4.13 -6.35
C ASP A 46 -0.13 2.68 -5.99
N GLY A 47 -0.87 1.73 -6.56
CA GLY A 47 -0.56 0.30 -6.50
C GLY A 47 -0.02 -0.19 -7.85
N LEU A 48 1.16 -0.79 -7.87
CA LEU A 48 1.81 -1.29 -9.08
C LEU A 48 2.31 -2.73 -8.90
N THR A 49 1.73 -3.66 -9.65
CA THR A 49 2.18 -5.06 -9.68
C THR A 49 2.50 -5.52 -11.10
N SER A 50 3.44 -6.44 -11.24
CA SER A 50 3.85 -7.02 -12.52
C SER A 50 3.47 -8.49 -12.58
N CYS A 51 2.75 -8.89 -13.63
CA CYS A 51 2.30 -10.25 -13.84
C CYS A 51 2.76 -10.76 -15.23
N PRO A 52 3.20 -12.03 -15.36
CA PRO A 52 3.66 -12.58 -16.64
C PRO A 52 2.55 -12.69 -17.69
N THR A 53 1.30 -12.74 -17.26
CA THR A 53 0.14 -12.84 -18.16
C THR A 53 -0.98 -11.91 -17.71
N LYS A 54 -1.71 -11.38 -18.69
CA LYS A 54 -2.89 -10.52 -18.44
C LYS A 54 -3.95 -11.21 -17.60
N ARG A 55 -4.14 -12.52 -17.79
CA ARG A 55 -5.13 -13.32 -17.03
C ARG A 55 -4.85 -13.28 -15.54
N LYS A 56 -3.58 -13.36 -15.14
CA LYS A 56 -3.18 -13.34 -13.74
C LYS A 56 -3.39 -11.98 -13.07
N LEU A 57 -3.18 -10.90 -13.82
CA LEU A 57 -3.42 -9.52 -13.35
C LEU A 57 -4.91 -9.21 -13.10
N LEU A 58 -5.79 -9.78 -13.94
CA LEU A 58 -7.25 -9.57 -13.81
C LEU A 58 -7.89 -10.45 -12.72
N SER A 59 -7.14 -11.40 -12.15
CA SER A 59 -7.60 -12.35 -11.14
C SER A 59 -7.01 -12.11 -9.74
N SER A 60 -6.11 -11.13 -9.61
CA SER A 60 -5.38 -10.79 -8.39
C SER A 60 -6.07 -9.73 -7.54
#